data_AF-A0A0E9M2G2-F1
#
_entry.id   AF-A0A0E9M2G2-F1
#
_cell.length_a   1.000
_cell.length_b   1.000
_cell.length_c   1.000
_cell.angle_alpha   90.00
_cell.angle_beta   90.00
_cell.angle_gamma   90.00
#
_symmetry.space_group_name_H-M   'P 1'
#
loop_
_entity.id
_entity.type
_entity.pdbx_description
1 polymer ?
#
loop_
_entity_poly.entity_id
_entity_poly.type
_entity_poly.pdbx_seq_one_letter_code
_entity_poly.pdbx_strand_id
1 'polypeptide(L)'
;MALRDLSAQSTIQLTPVHIELSEVRIFPGENPAHRIIRQVINQRPKNNPDLNTSYSCLVYHKMTFAMEMPDTLPKGDESLRQLWEFNKDNHFLLIESVSAKKHLPPKHSHERIISGRVSGFREPSIAVLPSQLQPFTFYNDYIQLLENEFLNPLTTQGLRNYRFLLEDTLIDTSGDTIFYISYAPRKNSSIKGLKGSLHIHQPPGA
;
A
#
# COMPACT_ATOMS: atom_id res chain seq x y z
N MET A 1 -38.88 1.66 0.04
CA MET A 1 -40.03 0.81 0.41
C MET A 1 -39.71 0.24 1.79
N ALA A 2 -40.53 0.54 2.81
CA ALA A 2 -40.22 0.16 4.19
C ALA A 2 -40.56 -1.31 4.43
N LEU A 3 -39.72 -2.02 5.20
CA LEU A 3 -39.80 -3.46 5.49
C LEU A 3 -41.07 -3.94 6.24
N ARG A 4 -42.06 -3.07 6.47
CA ARG A 4 -43.26 -3.36 7.27
C ARG A 4 -44.46 -3.88 6.46
N ASP A 5 -44.37 -3.88 5.13
CA ASP A 5 -45.50 -4.27 4.25
C ASP A 5 -45.42 -5.72 3.73
N LEU A 6 -44.51 -6.56 4.24
CA LEU A 6 -44.37 -7.95 3.79
C LEU A 6 -45.23 -8.89 4.64
N SER A 7 -46.29 -9.43 4.03
CA SER A 7 -47.18 -10.44 4.62
C SER A 7 -46.49 -11.82 4.70
N ALA A 8 -46.98 -12.67 5.61
CA ALA A 8 -46.37 -13.92 6.10
C ALA A 8 -46.24 -15.09 5.09
N GLN A 9 -46.34 -14.83 3.79
CA GLN A 9 -45.95 -15.76 2.73
C GLN A 9 -45.29 -14.97 1.60
N SER A 10 -43.98 -14.78 1.70
CA SER A 10 -43.20 -14.08 0.70
C SER A 10 -41.92 -14.85 0.43
N THR A 11 -42.02 -15.97 -0.29
CA THR A 11 -40.83 -16.64 -0.82
C THR A 11 -40.24 -15.73 -1.89
N ILE A 12 -39.20 -14.98 -1.53
CA ILE A 12 -38.48 -14.11 -2.46
C ILE A 12 -37.56 -15.00 -3.30
N GLN A 13 -37.98 -15.27 -4.54
CA GLN A 13 -37.19 -16.00 -5.52
C GLN A 13 -36.25 -15.00 -6.21
N LEU A 14 -34.95 -15.18 -6.03
CA LEU A 14 -33.95 -14.43 -6.80
C LEU A 14 -33.87 -15.04 -8.21
N THR A 15 -33.97 -14.21 -9.24
CA THR A 15 -33.69 -14.63 -10.61
C THR A 15 -32.19 -14.66 -10.85
N PRO A 16 -31.64 -15.76 -11.42
CA PRO A 16 -30.22 -15.82 -11.74
C PRO A 16 -29.89 -14.77 -12.80
N VAL A 17 -28.93 -13.90 -12.49
CA VAL A 17 -28.33 -13.00 -13.48
C VAL A 17 -27.26 -13.80 -14.22
N HIS A 18 -27.47 -14.01 -15.51
CA HIS A 18 -26.44 -14.56 -16.38
C HIS A 18 -25.39 -13.48 -16.65
N ILE A 19 -24.18 -13.70 -16.14
CA ILE A 19 -23.00 -12.88 -16.45
C ILE A 19 -22.22 -13.63 -17.51
N GLU A 20 -22.29 -13.20 -18.77
CA GLU A 20 -21.37 -13.64 -19.81
C GLU A 20 -20.06 -12.86 -19.67
N LEU A 21 -18.99 -13.57 -19.29
CA LEU A 21 -17.65 -13.01 -19.27
C LEU A 21 -17.18 -12.85 -20.71
N SER A 22 -16.90 -11.61 -21.13
CA SER A 22 -16.37 -11.33 -22.46
C SER A 22 -15.02 -12.03 -22.67
N GLU A 23 -14.85 -12.67 -23.82
CA GLU A 23 -13.62 -13.34 -24.20
C GLU A 23 -12.45 -12.35 -24.24
N VAL A 24 -11.42 -12.57 -23.41
CA VAL A 24 -10.19 -11.77 -23.43
C VAL A 24 -9.28 -12.29 -24.53
N ARG A 25 -9.20 -11.54 -25.64
CA ARG A 25 -8.27 -11.83 -26.73
C ARG A 25 -6.85 -11.40 -26.35
N ILE A 26 -6.02 -12.37 -25.98
CA ILE A 26 -4.59 -12.15 -25.72
C ILE A 26 -3.84 -12.23 -27.06
N PHE A 27 -3.56 -11.09 -27.66
CA PHE A 27 -2.69 -11.01 -28.83
C PHE A 27 -1.20 -11.12 -28.42
N PRO A 28 -0.34 -11.75 -29.24
CA PRO A 28 1.11 -11.67 -29.06
C PRO A 28 1.59 -10.24 -29.38
N GLY A 29 1.57 -9.37 -28.38
CA GLY A 29 2.03 -7.98 -28.43
C GLY A 29 2.86 -7.60 -27.20
N GLU A 30 3.42 -6.38 -27.17
CA GLU A 30 4.06 -5.86 -25.96
C GLU A 30 3.01 -5.75 -24.84
N ASN A 31 3.36 -6.22 -23.64
CA ASN A 31 2.49 -6.13 -22.47
C ASN A 31 2.02 -4.66 -22.28
N PRO A 32 0.72 -4.36 -22.26
CA PRO A 32 0.20 -2.99 -22.20
C PRO A 32 0.69 -2.24 -20.94
N ALA A 33 0.92 -2.96 -19.83
CA ALA A 33 1.46 -2.37 -18.62
C ALA A 33 2.90 -1.86 -18.81
N HIS A 34 3.72 -2.53 -19.64
CA HIS A 34 5.11 -2.12 -19.85
C HIS A 34 5.22 -0.71 -20.45
N ARG A 35 4.34 -0.37 -21.41
CA ARG A 35 4.29 0.98 -21.99
C ARG A 35 4.08 2.03 -20.91
N ILE A 36 3.12 1.80 -20.01
CA ILE A 36 2.75 2.72 -18.92
C ILE A 36 3.90 2.83 -17.92
N ILE A 37 4.46 1.70 -17.47
CA ILE A 37 5.57 1.69 -16.50
C ILE A 37 6.82 2.38 -17.06
N ARG A 38 7.13 2.22 -18.35
CA ARG A 38 8.22 2.97 -18.99
C ARG A 38 7.99 4.49 -18.90
N GLN A 39 6.77 4.96 -19.14
CA GLN A 39 6.44 6.38 -19.01
C GLN A 39 6.59 6.87 -17.57
N VAL A 40 6.13 6.08 -16.59
CA VAL A 40 6.33 6.39 -15.16
C VAL A 40 7.82 6.53 -14.84
N ILE A 41 8.66 5.58 -15.30
CA ILE A 41 10.11 5.62 -15.09
C ILE A 41 10.72 6.87 -15.74
N ASN A 42 10.30 7.22 -16.96
CA ASN A 42 10.81 8.39 -17.67
C ASN A 42 10.43 9.71 -17.01
N GLN A 43 9.22 9.81 -16.46
CA GLN A 43 8.72 10.99 -15.76
C GLN A 43 9.18 11.07 -14.29
N ARG A 44 9.79 10.01 -13.77
CA ARG A 44 10.24 9.91 -12.38
C ARG A 44 11.12 11.09 -11.93
N PRO A 45 12.12 11.58 -12.70
CA PRO A 45 12.91 12.73 -12.28
C PRO A 45 12.07 14.00 -12.16
N LYS A 46 11.09 14.21 -13.04
CA LYS A 46 10.20 15.38 -13.03
C LYS A 46 9.21 15.32 -11.86
N ASN A 47 8.66 14.15 -11.58
CA ASN A 47 7.63 13.94 -10.56
C ASN A 47 8.20 13.69 -9.15
N ASN A 48 9.52 13.57 -9.00
CA ASN A 48 10.15 13.37 -7.69
C ASN A 48 10.16 14.68 -6.88
N PRO A 49 9.36 14.79 -5.80
CA PRO A 49 9.36 15.99 -4.98
C PRO A 49 10.72 16.25 -4.31
N ASP A 50 11.48 15.20 -3.98
CA ASP A 50 12.77 15.32 -3.32
C ASP A 50 13.86 15.94 -4.23
N LEU A 51 13.62 15.97 -5.54
CA LEU A 51 14.54 16.58 -6.50
C LEU A 51 14.16 18.01 -6.88
N ASN A 52 12.86 18.29 -7.01
CA ASN A 52 12.40 19.50 -7.71
C ASN A 52 11.57 20.44 -6.83
N THR A 53 11.18 20.05 -5.62
CA THR A 53 10.18 20.80 -4.86
C THR A 53 10.54 20.93 -3.39
N SER A 54 10.70 22.16 -2.92
CA SER A 54 10.73 22.46 -1.49
C SER A 54 9.34 22.26 -0.90
N TYR A 55 9.24 21.52 0.20
CA TYR A 55 7.95 21.28 0.85
C TYR A 55 8.06 21.32 2.37
N SER A 56 6.94 21.65 3.00
CA SER A 56 6.74 21.57 4.44
C SER A 56 5.35 21.01 4.71
N CYS A 57 5.26 19.94 5.49
CA CYS A 57 3.99 19.29 5.79
C CYS A 57 3.95 18.75 7.22
N LEU A 58 2.74 18.51 7.70
CA LEU A 58 2.50 17.70 8.89
C LEU A 58 2.28 16.25 8.44
N VAL A 59 3.00 15.31 9.06
CA VAL A 59 2.89 13.89 8.78
C VAL A 59 2.28 13.23 10.01
N TYR A 60 1.24 12.43 9.79
CA TYR A 60 0.67 11.59 10.82
C TYR A 60 1.12 10.15 10.59
N HIS A 61 1.73 9.57 11.63
CA HIS A 61 2.24 8.22 11.64
C HIS A 61 1.35 7.35 12.52
N LYS A 62 1.02 6.17 12.04
CA LYS A 62 0.31 5.14 12.80
C LYS A 62 0.97 3.80 12.57
N MET A 63 1.39 3.15 13.65
CA MET A 63 2.05 1.85 13.61
C MET A 63 1.42 0.92 14.63
N THR A 64 1.05 -0.28 14.19
CA THR A 64 0.52 -1.34 15.06
C THR A 64 1.47 -2.52 15.05
N PHE A 65 1.62 -3.14 16.22
CA PHE A 65 2.29 -4.42 16.36
C PHE A 65 1.28 -5.42 16.91
N ALA A 66 1.17 -6.54 16.22
CA ALA A 66 0.42 -7.71 16.65
C ALA A 66 1.38 -8.90 16.72
N MET A 67 1.11 -9.83 17.63
CA MET A 67 1.85 -11.07 17.69
C MET A 67 1.19 -12.05 16.72
N GLU A 68 1.98 -12.75 15.90
CA GLU A 68 1.45 -13.87 15.13
C GLU A 68 1.31 -15.06 16.09
N MET A 69 0.07 -15.47 16.34
CA MET A 69 -0.25 -16.59 17.24
C MET A 69 -0.91 -17.71 16.41
N PRO A 70 -0.72 -18.99 16.78
CA PRO A 70 -1.39 -20.09 16.09
C PRO A 70 -2.91 -19.94 16.15
N ASP A 71 -3.62 -20.30 15.08
CA ASP A 71 -5.10 -20.30 15.07
C ASP A 71 -5.71 -21.26 16.10
N THR A 72 -4.93 -22.27 16.52
CA THR A 72 -5.33 -23.24 17.53
C THR A 72 -5.01 -22.75 18.93
N LEU A 73 -5.99 -22.86 19.84
CA LEU A 73 -5.80 -22.54 21.26
C LEU A 73 -4.60 -23.31 21.83
N PRO A 74 -3.61 -22.63 22.42
CA PRO A 74 -2.48 -23.28 23.08
C PRO A 74 -3.00 -24.24 24.16
N LYS A 75 -2.49 -25.48 24.17
CA LYS A 75 -2.80 -26.44 25.24
C LYS A 75 -1.82 -26.25 26.40
N GLY A 76 -2.34 -26.00 27.58
CA GLY A 76 -1.56 -25.83 28.81
C GLY A 76 -1.18 -24.38 29.05
N ASP A 77 -1.28 -24.01 30.32
CA ASP A 77 -1.13 -22.67 30.90
C ASP A 77 -2.29 -21.68 30.60
N GLU A 78 -3.00 -21.30 31.65
CA GLU A 78 -4.08 -20.31 31.64
C GLU A 78 -3.58 -18.93 31.20
N SER A 79 -2.32 -18.59 31.50
CA SER A 79 -1.71 -17.32 31.08
C SER A 79 -1.52 -17.24 29.55
N LEU A 80 -1.11 -18.34 28.92
CA LEU A 80 -0.98 -18.42 27.46
C LEU A 80 -2.35 -18.33 26.78
N ARG A 81 -3.38 -18.92 27.39
CA ARG A 81 -4.76 -18.81 26.92
C ARG A 81 -5.26 -17.37 26.95
N GLN A 82 -5.05 -16.66 28.05
CA GLN A 82 -5.46 -15.25 28.20
C GLN A 82 -4.73 -14.32 27.21
N LEU A 83 -3.42 -14.55 26.99
CA LEU A 83 -2.66 -13.81 25.99
C LEU A 83 -3.16 -14.09 24.55
N TRP A 84 -3.51 -15.34 24.25
CA TRP A 84 -4.08 -15.73 22.97
C TRP A 84 -5.45 -15.06 22.74
N GLU A 85 -6.35 -15.09 23.73
CA GLU A 85 -7.67 -14.44 23.64
C GLU A 85 -7.55 -12.92 23.48
N PHE A 86 -6.61 -12.26 24.20
CA PHE A 86 -6.34 -10.83 24.04
C PHE A 86 -5.83 -10.48 22.64
N ASN A 87 -4.85 -11.22 22.11
CA ASN A 87 -4.22 -10.92 20.82
C ASN A 87 -5.12 -11.22 19.60
N LYS A 88 -6.15 -12.07 19.76
CA LYS A 88 -7.12 -12.35 18.67
C LYS A 88 -7.84 -11.09 18.19
N ASP A 89 -8.21 -10.22 19.12
CA ASP A 89 -9.04 -9.04 18.85
C ASP A 89 -8.32 -7.70 19.10
N ASN A 90 -7.06 -7.73 19.56
CA ASN A 90 -6.31 -6.52 19.93
C ASN A 90 -4.88 -6.53 19.37
N HIS A 91 -4.37 -5.33 19.07
CA HIS A 91 -2.94 -5.12 18.84
C HIS A 91 -2.20 -5.03 20.18
N PHE A 92 -1.02 -5.63 20.26
CA PHE A 92 -0.15 -5.55 21.43
C PHE A 92 0.37 -4.12 21.66
N LEU A 93 0.68 -3.42 20.56
CA LEU A 93 1.20 -2.05 20.61
C LEU A 93 0.59 -1.22 19.48
N LEU A 94 0.16 -0.01 19.79
CA LEU A 94 -0.25 1.03 18.87
C LEU A 94 0.57 2.29 19.18
N ILE A 95 1.24 2.81 18.16
CA ILE A 95 1.97 4.07 18.20
C ILE A 95 1.30 5.02 17.23
N GLU A 96 0.94 6.20 17.70
CA GLU A 96 0.43 7.29 16.88
C GLU A 96 1.28 8.53 17.13
N SER A 97 1.81 9.17 16.09
CA SER A 97 2.60 10.39 16.25
C SER A 97 2.36 11.38 15.12
N VAL A 98 2.54 12.67 15.43
CA VAL A 98 2.48 13.77 14.47
C VAL A 98 3.85 14.40 14.39
N SER A 99 4.37 14.58 13.18
CA SER A 99 5.66 15.22 12.92
C SER A 99 5.52 16.39 11.95
N ALA A 100 6.43 17.35 12.04
CA ALA A 100 6.61 18.40 11.05
C ALA A 100 7.81 18.04 10.18
N LYS A 101 7.57 17.79 8.89
CA LYS A 101 8.61 17.48 7.91
C LYS A 101 8.86 18.68 7.02
N LYS A 102 10.13 18.99 6.80
CA LYS A 102 10.61 20.00 5.86
C LYS A 102 11.64 19.37 4.94
N HIS A 103 11.56 19.71 3.66
CA HIS A 103 12.53 19.28 2.68
C HIS A 103 12.92 20.46 1.79
N LEU A 104 14.23 20.60 1.59
CA LEU A 104 14.84 21.49 0.64
C LEU A 104 15.68 20.63 -0.33
N PRO A 105 15.31 20.60 -1.62
CA PRO A 105 16.05 19.83 -2.61
C PRO A 105 17.52 20.24 -2.67
N PRO A 106 18.42 19.31 -3.04
CA PRO A 106 18.13 17.92 -3.42
C PRO A 106 18.21 16.91 -2.26
N LYS A 107 18.73 17.30 -1.09
CA LYS A 107 19.11 16.33 -0.03
C LYS A 107 18.87 16.81 1.41
N HIS A 108 18.34 18.02 1.62
CA HIS A 108 18.19 18.55 2.97
C HIS A 108 16.79 18.27 3.48
N SER A 109 16.66 17.20 4.27
CA SER A 109 15.42 16.82 4.94
C SER A 109 15.57 16.99 6.45
N HIS A 110 14.53 17.52 7.09
CA HIS A 110 14.43 17.58 8.54
C HIS A 110 13.02 17.24 8.98
N GLU A 111 12.91 16.28 9.90
CA GLU A 111 11.64 15.87 10.48
C GLU A 111 11.70 15.99 12.01
N ARG A 112 10.74 16.70 12.59
CA ARG A 112 10.64 16.90 14.04
C ARG A 112 9.32 16.34 14.55
N ILE A 113 9.38 15.42 15.52
CA ILE A 113 8.18 14.93 16.20
C ILE A 113 7.58 16.07 17.04
N ILE A 114 6.28 16.31 16.86
CA ILE A 114 5.50 17.30 17.60
C ILE A 114 4.87 16.67 18.83
N SER A 115 4.21 15.52 18.63
CA SER A 115 3.50 14.80 19.68
C SER A 115 3.39 13.33 19.31
N GLY A 116 3.27 12.46 20.30
CA GLY A 116 3.09 11.04 20.10
C GLY A 116 2.46 10.35 21.30
N ARG A 117 1.74 9.26 21.01
CA ARG A 117 1.08 8.42 22.00
C ARG A 117 1.39 6.96 21.70
N VAL A 118 1.62 6.21 22.76
CA VAL A 118 1.89 4.77 22.70
C VAL A 118 0.86 4.05 23.60
N SER A 119 0.23 2.99 23.11
CA SER A 119 -0.70 2.19 23.91
C SER A 119 0.06 1.43 25.00
N GLY A 120 -0.40 1.50 26.25
CA GLY A 120 0.16 0.71 27.35
C GLY A 120 1.52 1.18 27.89
N PHE A 121 2.21 2.07 27.18
CA PHE A 121 3.49 2.64 27.62
C PHE A 121 3.38 4.16 27.76
N ARG A 122 3.97 4.70 28.84
CA ARG A 122 4.03 6.15 29.07
C ARG A 122 5.23 6.82 28.39
N GLU A 123 6.11 6.04 27.79
CA GLU A 123 7.40 6.48 27.27
C GLU A 123 7.23 7.16 25.90
N PRO A 124 7.40 8.50 25.79
CA PRO A 124 7.16 9.23 24.54
C PRO A 124 8.26 9.00 23.49
N SER A 125 9.46 8.57 23.90
CA SER A 125 10.61 8.42 23.01
C SER A 125 10.40 7.38 21.90
N ILE A 126 9.62 6.33 22.18
CA ILE A 126 9.27 5.26 21.23
C ILE A 126 8.36 5.79 20.10
N ALA A 127 7.68 6.92 20.30
CA ALA A 127 6.80 7.52 19.29
C ALA A 127 7.54 8.05 18.04
N VAL A 128 8.88 8.12 18.10
CA VAL A 128 9.75 8.48 16.96
C VAL A 128 9.91 7.32 15.98
N LEU A 129 9.78 6.06 16.42
CA LEU A 129 10.07 4.89 15.59
C LEU A 129 9.38 4.90 14.21
N PRO A 130 8.07 5.19 14.09
CA PRO A 130 7.40 5.14 12.79
C PRO A 130 8.06 6.01 11.71
N SER A 131 8.59 7.19 12.06
CA SER A 131 9.21 8.10 11.08
C SER A 131 10.57 7.61 10.57
N GLN A 132 11.18 6.63 11.23
CA GLN A 132 12.48 6.07 10.86
C GLN A 132 12.37 4.80 10.01
N LEU A 133 11.25 4.09 10.09
CA LEU A 133 11.11 2.74 9.54
C LEU A 133 10.61 2.69 8.09
N GLN A 134 9.89 3.72 7.65
CA GLN A 134 9.34 3.84 6.30
C GLN A 134 9.83 5.12 5.63
N PRO A 135 10.21 5.08 4.34
CA PRO A 135 10.61 6.26 3.61
C PRO A 135 9.38 7.15 3.37
N PHE A 136 9.62 8.45 3.38
CA PHE A 136 8.56 9.42 3.06
C PHE A 136 8.19 9.40 1.58
N THR A 137 9.16 9.13 0.70
CA THR A 137 8.96 9.02 -0.74
C THR A 137 9.43 7.65 -1.24
N PHE A 138 8.83 7.18 -2.33
CA PHE A 138 9.19 5.91 -2.97
C PHE A 138 9.96 6.13 -4.28
N TYR A 139 10.69 7.25 -4.39
CA TYR A 139 11.43 7.65 -5.58
C TYR A 139 12.90 7.22 -5.59
N ASN A 140 13.37 6.50 -4.57
CA ASN A 140 14.68 5.86 -4.56
C ASN A 140 14.64 4.51 -5.29
N ASP A 141 15.79 4.08 -5.81
CA ASP A 141 15.88 2.84 -6.59
C ASP A 141 15.62 1.59 -5.74
N TYR A 142 15.88 1.71 -4.44
CA TYR A 142 15.52 0.74 -3.43
C TYR A 142 14.55 1.37 -2.43
N ILE A 143 13.54 0.61 -2.05
CA ILE A 143 12.60 0.94 -0.98
C ILE A 143 13.19 0.31 0.28
N GLN A 144 13.66 1.16 1.18
CA GLN A 144 14.14 0.74 2.49
C GLN A 144 12.93 0.55 3.41
N LEU A 145 12.76 -0.62 4.01
CA LEU A 145 11.75 -0.87 5.05
C LEU A 145 12.46 -1.56 6.20
N LEU A 146 12.48 -0.93 7.37
CA LEU A 146 13.34 -1.37 8.48
C LEU A 146 14.81 -1.43 8.01
N GLU A 147 15.47 -2.56 8.23
CA GLU A 147 16.85 -2.84 7.79
C GLU A 147 16.92 -3.47 6.38
N ASN A 148 15.78 -3.66 5.72
CA ASN A 148 15.70 -4.37 4.46
C ASN A 148 15.58 -3.42 3.28
N GLU A 149 16.36 -3.66 2.23
CA GLU A 149 16.23 -2.94 0.96
C GLU A 149 15.53 -3.82 -0.08
N PHE A 150 14.47 -3.27 -0.69
CA PHE A 150 13.71 -3.93 -1.73
C PHE A 150 13.88 -3.19 -3.05
N LEU A 151 14.18 -3.90 -4.15
CA LEU A 151 14.27 -3.26 -5.46
C LEU A 151 12.93 -2.62 -5.83
N ASN A 152 12.93 -1.33 -6.13
CA ASN A 152 11.73 -0.61 -6.51
C ASN A 152 11.24 -1.06 -7.91
N PRO A 153 9.97 -1.48 -8.07
CA PRO A 153 9.43 -1.89 -9.36
C PRO A 153 9.42 -0.76 -10.40
N LEU A 154 9.37 0.51 -9.96
CA LEU A 154 9.33 1.71 -10.81
C LEU A 154 10.73 2.24 -11.17
N THR A 155 11.64 1.34 -11.52
CA THR A 155 13.02 1.64 -11.96
C THR A 155 13.34 0.88 -13.24
N THR A 156 14.41 1.26 -13.95
CA THR A 156 14.86 0.50 -15.13
C THR A 156 15.25 -0.94 -14.77
N GLN A 157 15.84 -1.15 -13.59
CA GLN A 157 16.12 -2.49 -13.06
C GLN A 157 14.83 -3.21 -12.66
N GLY A 158 13.88 -2.50 -12.05
CA GLY A 158 12.56 -3.00 -11.68
C GLY A 158 11.79 -3.52 -12.90
N LEU A 159 11.73 -2.75 -13.98
CA LEU A 159 11.07 -3.16 -15.24
C LEU A 159 11.56 -4.52 -15.77
N ARG A 160 12.84 -4.85 -15.56
CA ARG A 160 13.44 -6.13 -15.98
C ARG A 160 13.15 -7.29 -15.03
N ASN A 161 13.07 -7.01 -13.73
CA ASN A 161 13.00 -8.05 -12.70
C ASN A 161 11.58 -8.31 -12.17
N TYR A 162 10.63 -7.42 -12.47
CA TYR A 162 9.21 -7.56 -12.15
C TYR A 162 8.39 -7.97 -13.37
N ARG A 163 7.28 -8.65 -13.11
CA ARG A 163 6.16 -8.83 -14.03
C ARG A 163 5.11 -7.80 -13.66
N PHE A 164 4.56 -7.12 -14.65
CA PHE A 164 3.45 -6.18 -14.50
C PHE A 164 2.23 -6.74 -15.22
N LEU A 165 1.05 -6.55 -14.66
CA LEU A 165 -0.23 -6.90 -15.29
C LEU A 165 -1.17 -5.71 -15.14
N LEU A 166 -1.66 -5.21 -16.26
CA LEU A 166 -2.73 -4.22 -16.26
C LEU A 166 -4.02 -4.96 -15.94
N GLU A 167 -4.55 -4.69 -14.76
CA GLU A 167 -5.75 -5.33 -14.21
C GLU A 167 -7.00 -4.54 -14.59
N ASP A 168 -6.92 -3.20 -14.56
CA ASP A 168 -8.05 -2.32 -14.88
C ASP A 168 -7.59 -0.94 -15.40
N THR A 169 -8.51 -0.23 -16.06
CA THR A 169 -8.35 1.15 -16.50
C THR A 169 -9.65 1.92 -16.25
N LEU A 170 -9.59 2.85 -15.31
CA LEU A 170 -10.72 3.71 -14.93
C LEU A 170 -10.56 5.09 -15.55
N ILE A 171 -11.67 5.73 -15.89
CA ILE A 171 -11.69 7.13 -16.32
C ILE A 171 -12.60 7.87 -15.34
N ASP A 172 -12.07 8.90 -14.70
CA ASP A 172 -12.83 9.72 -13.78
C ASP A 172 -13.75 10.72 -14.53
N THR A 173 -14.57 11.46 -13.78
CA THR A 173 -15.46 12.48 -14.37
C THR A 173 -14.71 13.71 -14.90
N SER A 174 -13.45 13.91 -14.52
CA SER A 174 -12.60 15.01 -14.98
C SER A 174 -11.82 14.67 -16.27
N GLY A 175 -11.84 13.40 -16.69
CA GLY A 175 -11.09 12.87 -17.83
C GLY A 175 -9.71 12.32 -17.48
N ASP A 176 -9.36 12.21 -16.20
CA ASP A 176 -8.15 11.54 -15.72
C ASP A 176 -8.29 10.03 -15.87
N THR A 177 -7.28 9.40 -16.48
CA THR A 177 -7.23 7.95 -16.66
C THR A 177 -6.37 7.32 -15.58
N ILE A 178 -6.94 6.38 -14.83
CA ILE A 178 -6.28 5.67 -13.74
C ILE A 178 -6.05 4.22 -14.16
N PHE A 179 -4.78 3.84 -14.32
CA PHE A 179 -4.38 2.47 -14.58
C PHE A 179 -4.15 1.71 -13.27
N TYR A 180 -4.82 0.58 -13.09
CA TYR A 180 -4.56 -0.35 -11.99
C TYR A 180 -3.63 -1.47 -12.48
N ILE A 181 -2.39 -1.48 -11.98
CA ILE A 181 -1.35 -2.42 -12.43
C ILE A 181 -0.85 -3.24 -11.25
N SER A 182 -1.04 -4.55 -11.27
CA SER A 182 -0.41 -5.46 -10.31
C SER A 182 1.04 -5.74 -10.70
N TYR A 183 1.89 -5.95 -9.69
CA TYR A 183 3.30 -6.30 -9.90
C TYR A 183 3.77 -7.38 -8.92
N ALA A 184 4.66 -8.23 -9.41
CA ALA A 184 5.36 -9.21 -8.60
C ALA A 184 6.73 -9.52 -9.21
N PRO A 185 7.73 -9.94 -8.41
CA PRO A 185 9.00 -10.40 -8.96
C PRO A 185 8.75 -11.52 -9.97
N ARG A 186 9.53 -11.54 -11.06
CA ARG A 186 9.45 -12.61 -12.07
C ARG A 186 9.79 -13.96 -11.44
N LYS A 187 9.25 -15.03 -12.01
CA LYS A 187 9.63 -16.40 -11.65
C LYS A 187 11.15 -16.54 -11.82
N ASN A 188 11.84 -17.02 -10.80
CA ASN A 188 13.30 -17.17 -10.72
C ASN A 188 14.12 -15.86 -10.63
N SER A 189 13.47 -14.72 -10.34
CA SER A 189 14.22 -13.51 -10.02
C SER A 189 14.95 -13.66 -8.68
N SER A 190 16.23 -13.30 -8.62
CA SER A 190 17.04 -13.33 -7.40
C SER A 190 16.93 -12.05 -6.56
N ILE A 191 16.05 -11.12 -6.97
CA ILE A 191 15.89 -9.85 -6.24
C ILE A 191 15.16 -10.08 -4.93
N LYS A 192 15.47 -9.24 -3.94
CA LYS A 192 14.57 -8.98 -2.81
C LYS A 192 13.54 -7.95 -3.27
N GLY A 193 12.31 -8.41 -3.50
CA GLY A 193 11.26 -7.60 -4.11
C GLY A 193 9.92 -7.67 -3.39
N LEU A 194 9.05 -6.70 -3.68
CA LEU A 194 7.72 -6.58 -3.10
C LEU A 194 6.66 -7.10 -4.09
N LYS A 195 5.50 -7.51 -3.59
CA LYS A 195 4.32 -7.77 -4.43
C LYS A 195 3.26 -6.75 -4.06
N GLY A 196 2.49 -6.29 -5.04
CA GLY A 196 1.43 -5.33 -4.78
C GLY A 196 0.81 -4.79 -6.06
N SER A 197 0.23 -3.60 -5.96
CA SER A 197 -0.41 -2.92 -7.08
C SER A 197 -0.04 -1.44 -7.12
N LEU A 198 -0.16 -0.86 -8.29
CA LEU A 198 0.09 0.54 -8.60
C LEU A 198 -1.20 1.16 -9.15
N HIS A 199 -1.51 2.37 -8.70
CA HIS A 199 -2.52 3.22 -9.30
C HIS A 199 -1.79 4.38 -9.99
N ILE A 200 -1.84 4.41 -11.32
CA ILE A 200 -1.08 5.39 -12.12
C ILE A 200 -2.07 6.30 -12.83
N HIS A 201 -1.99 7.58 -12.50
CA HIS A 201 -2.81 8.64 -13.11
C HIS A 201 -2.18 9.14 -14.40
N GLN A 202 -3.01 9.34 -15.41
CA GLN A 202 -2.68 10.03 -16.65
C GLN A 202 -3.68 11.17 -16.82
N PRO A 203 -3.33 12.37 -16.35
CA PRO A 203 -4.18 13.54 -16.46
C PRO A 203 -4.53 13.85 -17.91
N PRO A 204 -5.68 14.50 -18.17
CA PRO A 204 -6.07 14.87 -19.52
C PRO A 204 -5.03 15.80 -20.17
N GLY A 205 -4.56 15.44 -21.37
CA GLY A 205 -3.60 16.21 -22.15
C GLY A 205 -2.11 15.98 -21.82
N ALA A 206 -1.80 14.96 -21.00
CA ALA A 206 -0.43 14.53 -20.68
C ALA A 206 0.18 13.56 -21.69
#